data_AF-A0A661BH60-F1
#
_entry.id   AF-A0A661BH60-F1
#
_cell.length_a   1.000
_cell.length_b   1.000
_cell.length_c   1.000
_cell.angle_alpha   90.00
_cell.angle_beta   90.00
_cell.angle_gamma   90.00
#
_symmetry.space_group_name_H-M   'P 1'
#
loop_
_entity.id
_entity.type
_entity.pdbx_description
1 polymer ?
#
loop_
_entity_poly.entity_id
_entity_poly.type
_entity_poly.pdbx_seq_one_letter_code
_entity_poly.pdbx_strand_id
1 'polypeptide(L)'
;MVLHSATHLFHDGELEHGLRDLVDLDGLLRYFSKDADFWPNLARRAVELDLLRPLYYVLTHTRTILHTPVPAQAMSDALAGKPGGGRDVVMAAVFNRALLPDHATCRPPFSGLARWLLYVRSHYLRMPFHLLIPHLTRKAWRQRFQE
;
A
#
# COMPACT_ATOMS: atom_id res chain seq x y z
N MET A 1 -15.07 -1.44 -2.73
CA MET A 1 -14.29 -0.86 -3.84
C MET A 1 -13.06 -0.12 -3.32
N VAL A 2 -13.17 1.09 -2.76
CA VAL A 2 -11.99 1.87 -2.30
C VAL A 2 -11.07 1.08 -1.35
N LEU A 3 -11.60 0.49 -0.27
CA LEU A 3 -10.79 -0.28 0.69
C LEU A 3 -10.18 -1.54 0.08
N HIS A 4 -10.86 -2.16 -0.90
CA HIS A 4 -10.34 -3.34 -1.58
C HIS A 4 -9.15 -2.96 -2.47
N SER A 5 -9.31 -1.92 -3.30
CA SER A 5 -8.24 -1.38 -4.14
C SER A 5 -7.06 -0.85 -3.29
N ALA A 6 -7.36 -0.22 -2.15
CA ALA A 6 -6.37 0.21 -1.17
C ALA A 6 -5.52 -0.96 -0.67
N THR A 7 -6.19 -2.05 -0.28
CA THR A 7 -5.51 -3.23 0.25
C THR A 7 -4.63 -3.85 -0.81
N HIS A 8 -5.13 -4.05 -2.03
CA HIS A 8 -4.31 -4.57 -3.14
C HIS A 8 -3.05 -3.72 -3.35
N LEU A 9 -3.19 -2.40 -3.51
CA LEU A 9 -2.06 -1.51 -3.78
C LEU A 9 -1.00 -1.53 -2.65
N PHE A 10 -1.43 -1.56 -1.39
CA PHE A 10 -0.53 -1.40 -0.24
C PHE A 10 -0.08 -2.72 0.43
N HIS A 11 -0.63 -3.87 0.03
CA HIS A 11 -0.29 -5.20 0.58
C HIS A 11 0.35 -6.16 -0.42
N ASP A 12 0.01 -6.14 -1.71
CA ASP A 12 0.46 -7.20 -2.65
C ASP A 12 1.92 -7.06 -3.10
N GLY A 13 2.51 -5.86 -2.99
CA GLY A 13 3.94 -5.62 -3.30
C GLY A 13 4.27 -5.52 -4.78
N GLU A 14 3.31 -5.76 -5.67
CA GLU A 14 3.43 -5.52 -7.12
C GLU A 14 3.07 -4.08 -7.43
N LEU A 15 4.08 -3.25 -7.73
CA LEU A 15 3.92 -1.81 -7.95
C LEU A 15 4.34 -1.36 -9.35
N GLU A 16 4.39 -2.30 -10.31
CA GLU A 16 4.63 -1.98 -11.72
C GLU A 16 3.59 -0.99 -12.26
N HIS A 17 2.33 -1.14 -11.82
CA HIS A 17 1.21 -0.26 -12.18
C HIS A 17 0.79 0.68 -11.04
N GLY A 18 1.64 0.89 -10.03
CA GLY A 18 1.27 1.56 -8.79
C GLY A 18 0.69 2.97 -8.97
N LEU A 19 1.20 3.76 -9.92
CA LEU A 19 0.64 5.08 -10.22
C LEU A 19 -0.77 4.99 -10.80
N ARG A 20 -0.99 4.05 -11.73
CA ARG A 20 -2.29 3.86 -12.38
C ARG A 20 -3.34 3.48 -11.34
N ASP A 21 -2.99 2.56 -10.46
CA ASP A 21 -3.89 2.10 -9.39
C ASP A 21 -4.15 3.22 -8.38
N LEU A 22 -3.17 4.09 -8.12
CA LEU A 22 -3.36 5.30 -7.31
C LEU A 22 -4.29 6.33 -7.99
N VAL A 23 -4.21 6.49 -9.31
CA VAL A 23 -5.11 7.35 -10.10
C VAL A 23 -6.53 6.80 -10.11
N ASP A 24 -6.71 5.49 -10.24
CA ASP A 24 -8.03 4.85 -10.10
C ASP A 24 -8.64 5.13 -8.71
N LEU A 25 -7.83 4.97 -7.65
CA LEU A 25 -8.22 5.33 -6.29
C LEU A 25 -8.60 6.81 -6.14
N ASP A 26 -7.85 7.75 -6.72
CA ASP A 26 -8.21 9.17 -6.73
C ASP A 26 -9.56 9.41 -7.42
N GLY A 27 -9.79 8.77 -8.57
CA GLY A 27 -11.07 8.82 -9.29
C GLY A 27 -12.23 8.33 -8.41
N LEU A 28 -12.06 7.17 -7.76
CA LEU A 28 -13.06 6.63 -6.84
C LEU A 28 -13.34 7.57 -5.66
N LEU A 29 -12.29 8.10 -5.02
CA LEU A 29 -12.42 9.03 -3.89
C LEU A 29 -13.18 10.29 -4.29
N ARG A 30 -12.83 10.92 -5.41
CA ARG A 30 -13.50 12.13 -5.92
C ARG A 30 -14.93 11.87 -6.36
N TYR A 31 -15.19 10.70 -6.93
CA TYR A 31 -16.53 10.34 -7.38
C TYR A 31 -17.47 10.14 -6.19
N PHE A 32 -17.06 9.33 -5.21
CA PHE A 32 -17.90 9.02 -4.06
C PHE A 32 -17.92 10.13 -3.00
N SER A 33 -16.93 11.02 -2.95
CA SER A 33 -16.93 12.17 -2.03
C SER A 33 -18.05 13.17 -2.27
N LYS A 34 -18.82 13.03 -3.35
CA LYS A 34 -20.04 13.82 -3.60
C LYS A 34 -21.16 13.48 -2.61
N ASP A 35 -21.13 12.29 -2.03
CA ASP A 35 -22.02 11.87 -0.95
C ASP A 35 -21.43 12.31 0.39
N ALA A 36 -22.21 13.04 1.19
CA ALA A 36 -21.79 13.56 2.49
C ALA A 36 -21.44 12.43 3.48
N ASP A 37 -22.12 11.29 3.37
CA ASP A 37 -21.94 10.15 4.27
C ASP A 37 -20.80 9.22 3.81
N PHE A 38 -20.17 9.48 2.67
CA PHE A 38 -19.11 8.63 2.14
C PHE A 38 -17.91 8.53 3.08
N TRP A 39 -17.36 9.66 3.52
CA TRP A 39 -16.14 9.66 4.35
C TRP A 39 -16.34 9.01 5.72
N PRO A 40 -17.41 9.35 6.49
CA PRO A 40 -17.69 8.67 7.75
C PRO A 40 -17.90 7.16 7.56
N ASN A 41 -18.64 6.75 6.52
CA ASN A 41 -18.85 5.33 6.24
C ASN A 41 -17.56 4.62 5.82
N LEU A 42 -16.71 5.26 5.02
CA LEU A 42 -15.42 4.70 4.61
C LEU A 42 -14.52 4.43 5.81
N ALA A 43 -14.41 5.39 6.73
CA ALA A 43 -13.63 5.25 7.96
C ALA A 43 -14.20 4.14 8.85
N ARG A 44 -15.52 4.15 9.08
CA ARG A 44 -16.20 3.11 9.86
C ARG A 44 -15.97 1.71 9.28
N ARG A 45 -16.12 1.54 7.96
CA ARG A 45 -15.85 0.26 7.29
C ARG A 45 -14.38 -0.16 7.39
N ALA A 46 -13.45 0.80 7.35
CA ALA A 46 -12.04 0.49 7.52
C ALA A 46 -11.73 -0.01 8.94
N VAL A 47 -12.43 0.49 9.96
CA VAL A 47 -12.35 -0.06 11.34
C VAL A 47 -12.94 -1.47 11.38
N GLU A 48 -14.16 -1.66 10.87
CA GLU A 48 -14.88 -2.95 10.88
C GLU A 48 -14.08 -4.08 10.19
N LEU A 49 -13.30 -3.74 9.16
CA LEU A 49 -12.53 -4.69 8.35
C LEU A 49 -11.04 -4.76 8.71
N ASP A 50 -10.57 -4.04 9.74
CA ASP A 50 -9.15 -3.89 10.08
C ASP A 50 -8.27 -3.36 8.92
N LEU A 51 -8.83 -2.48 8.10
CA LEU A 51 -8.18 -1.87 6.92
C LEU A 51 -7.81 -0.39 7.12
N LEU A 52 -7.70 0.05 8.38
CA LEU A 52 -7.28 1.42 8.71
C LEU A 52 -5.91 1.78 8.14
N ARG A 53 -4.95 0.84 8.13
CA ARG A 53 -3.60 1.07 7.61
C ARG A 53 -3.59 1.27 6.07
N PRO A 54 -4.21 0.40 5.26
CA PRO A 54 -4.45 0.68 3.85
C PRO A 54 -5.14 2.02 3.60
N LEU A 55 -6.18 2.35 4.38
CA LEU A 55 -6.90 3.61 4.25
C LEU A 55 -5.97 4.80 4.49
N TYR A 56 -5.20 4.78 5.58
CA TYR A 56 -4.22 5.82 5.89
C TYR A 56 -3.24 6.06 4.75
N TYR A 57 -2.68 4.98 4.18
CA TYR A 57 -1.74 5.09 3.07
C TYR A 57 -2.40 5.65 1.81
N VAL A 58 -3.59 5.16 1.42
CA VAL A 58 -4.32 5.72 0.28
C VAL A 58 -4.50 7.22 0.46
N LEU A 59 -5.10 7.66 1.57
CA LEU A 59 -5.43 9.08 1.76
C LEU A 59 -4.18 9.96 1.79
N THR A 60 -3.09 9.46 2.38
CA THR A 60 -1.82 10.18 2.42
C THR A 60 -1.23 10.32 1.02
N HIS A 61 -1.10 9.22 0.28
CA HIS A 61 -0.43 9.22 -1.02
C HIS A 61 -1.27 9.87 -2.12
N THR A 62 -2.59 9.70 -2.14
CA THR A 62 -3.47 10.38 -3.11
C THR A 62 -3.47 11.90 -2.86
N ARG A 63 -3.51 12.33 -1.59
CA ARG A 63 -3.38 13.75 -1.23
C ARG A 63 -2.00 14.33 -1.60
N THR A 64 -0.92 13.61 -1.35
CA THR A 64 0.45 14.09 -1.60
C THR A 64 0.83 14.09 -3.08
N ILE A 65 0.44 13.06 -3.84
CA ILE A 65 0.87 12.86 -5.24
C ILE A 65 -0.15 13.46 -6.22
N LEU A 66 -1.44 13.30 -5.95
CA LEU A 66 -2.53 13.66 -6.89
C LEU A 66 -3.38 14.84 -6.40
N HIS A 67 -3.02 15.44 -5.26
CA HIS A 67 -3.75 16.56 -4.66
C HIS A 67 -5.25 16.27 -4.49
N THR A 68 -5.58 15.03 -4.10
CA THR A 68 -6.96 14.64 -3.79
C THR A 68 -7.51 15.50 -2.64
N PRO A 69 -8.71 16.09 -2.78
CA PRO A 69 -9.33 16.92 -1.75
C PRO A 69 -9.91 16.05 -0.63
N VAL A 70 -9.04 15.44 0.18
CA VAL A 70 -9.43 14.64 1.34
C VAL A 70 -9.79 15.59 2.50
N PRO A 71 -11.01 15.52 3.06
CA PRO A 71 -11.40 16.33 4.20
C PRO A 71 -10.50 16.09 5.42
N ALA A 72 -10.28 17.12 6.24
CA ALA A 72 -9.47 17.00 7.45
C ALA A 72 -9.99 15.92 8.41
N GLN A 73 -11.33 15.80 8.53
CA GLN A 73 -11.95 14.77 9.36
C GLN A 73 -11.63 13.35 8.86
N ALA A 74 -11.76 13.10 7.55
CA ALA A 74 -11.44 11.81 6.95
C ALA A 74 -9.97 11.39 7.19
N MET A 75 -9.06 12.36 7.11
CA MET A 75 -7.65 12.12 7.44
C MET A 75 -7.48 11.82 8.94
N SER A 76 -8.16 12.57 9.82
CA SER A 76 -8.13 12.34 11.26
C SER A 76 -8.62 10.94 11.63
N ASP A 77 -9.72 10.49 11.02
CA ASP A 77 -10.30 9.17 11.27
C ASP A 77 -9.36 8.03 10.83
N ALA A 78 -8.54 8.29 9.79
CA ALA A 78 -7.53 7.34 9.32
C ALA A 78 -6.24 7.33 10.16
N LEU A 79 -6.00 8.30 11.05
CA LEU A 79 -4.76 8.39 11.83
C LEU A 79 -4.52 7.18 12.72
N ALA A 80 -5.58 6.48 13.17
CA ALA A 80 -5.44 5.25 13.94
C ALA A 80 -4.72 4.13 13.14
N GLY A 81 -4.74 4.19 11.81
CA GLY A 81 -4.02 3.27 10.92
C GLY A 81 -2.54 3.63 10.70
N LYS A 82 -2.09 4.79 11.19
CA LYS A 82 -0.74 5.30 10.98
C LYS A 82 0.32 4.36 11.57
N PRO A 83 1.43 4.09 10.87
CA PRO A 83 2.56 3.38 11.44
C PRO A 83 3.18 4.15 12.63
N GLY A 84 3.51 3.46 13.73
CA GLY A 84 4.13 4.10 14.88
C GLY A 84 5.57 4.57 14.63
N GLY A 85 5.93 5.71 15.22
CA GLY A 85 7.30 6.24 15.23
C GLY A 85 7.85 6.60 13.85
N GLY A 86 9.17 6.46 13.68
CA GLY A 86 9.85 6.79 12.41
C GLY A 86 9.46 5.90 11.23
N ARG A 87 8.72 4.81 11.45
CA ARG A 87 8.27 3.91 10.38
C ARG A 87 7.34 4.62 9.40
N ASP A 88 6.53 5.54 9.87
CA ASP A 88 5.64 6.32 9.01
C ASP A 88 6.42 7.12 7.95
N VAL A 89 7.45 7.83 8.39
CA VAL A 89 8.32 8.63 7.52
C VAL A 89 9.03 7.74 6.50
N VAL A 90 9.54 6.59 6.93
CA VAL A 90 10.19 5.63 6.04
C VAL A 90 9.19 5.08 5.02
N MET A 91 8.00 4.64 5.46
CA MET A 91 6.99 4.09 4.57
C MET A 91 6.49 5.14 3.57
N ALA A 92 6.26 6.37 4.01
CA ALA A 92 5.88 7.47 3.13
C ALA A 92 6.96 7.73 2.07
N ALA A 93 8.24 7.77 2.46
CA ALA A 93 9.36 7.99 1.53
C ALA A 93 9.54 6.86 0.51
N VAL A 94 9.32 5.61 0.94
CA VAL A 94 9.43 4.41 0.08
C VAL A 94 8.26 4.36 -0.89
N PHE A 95 7.02 4.52 -0.42
CA PHE A 95 5.85 4.52 -1.30
C PHE A 95 5.84 5.70 -2.28
N ASN A 96 6.23 6.91 -1.85
CA ASN A 96 6.34 8.05 -2.76
C ASN A 96 7.32 7.80 -3.91
N ARG A 97 8.36 6.97 -3.72
CA ARG A 97 9.28 6.58 -4.80
C ARG A 97 8.77 5.42 -5.64
N ALA A 98 8.08 4.47 -5.02
CA ALA A 98 7.61 3.25 -5.67
C ALA A 98 6.36 3.48 -6.53
N LEU A 99 5.50 4.43 -6.14
CA LEU A 99 4.26 4.80 -6.85
C LEU A 99 4.50 5.72 -8.05
N LEU A 100 5.74 6.17 -8.31
CA LEU A 100 6.06 7.00 -9.48
C LEU A 100 6.12 6.18 -10.78
N PRO A 101 5.93 6.80 -11.96
CA PRO A 101 5.96 6.09 -13.23
C PRO A 101 7.27 5.35 -13.44
N ASP A 102 7.20 4.15 -13.98
CA ASP A 102 8.38 3.35 -14.31
C ASP A 102 8.86 3.57 -15.74
N HIS A 103 9.08 4.84 -16.11
CA HIS A 103 9.54 5.21 -17.45
C HIS A 103 10.99 5.69 -17.40
N ALA A 104 11.81 5.29 -18.39
CA ALA A 104 13.25 5.58 -18.42
C ALA A 104 13.58 7.08 -18.30
N THR A 105 12.71 7.96 -18.79
CA THR A 105 12.89 9.42 -18.75
C THR A 105 12.46 10.07 -17.42
N CYS A 106 11.72 9.35 -16.58
CA CYS A 106 11.09 9.92 -15.38
C CYS A 106 11.40 9.11 -14.11
N ARG A 107 12.22 8.05 -14.19
CA ARG A 107 12.52 7.16 -13.07
C ARG A 107 13.45 7.89 -12.09
N PRO A 108 13.00 8.18 -10.86
CA PRO A 108 13.87 8.72 -9.82
C PRO A 108 14.95 7.69 -9.42
N PRO A 109 16.09 8.16 -8.87
CA PRO A 109 17.05 7.25 -8.26
C PRO A 109 16.38 6.47 -7.12
N PHE A 110 16.81 5.22 -6.94
CA PHE A 110 16.31 4.29 -5.90
C PHE A 110 14.86 3.82 -6.04
N SER A 111 14.13 4.13 -7.11
CA SER A 111 12.77 3.58 -7.31
C SER A 111 12.75 2.06 -7.44
N GLY A 112 13.77 1.46 -8.08
CA GLY A 112 13.92 0.00 -8.13
C GLY A 112 14.13 -0.61 -6.73
N LEU A 113 14.95 0.02 -5.89
CA LEU A 113 15.17 -0.42 -4.51
C LEU A 113 13.90 -0.27 -3.67
N ALA A 114 13.16 0.83 -3.82
CA ALA A 114 11.90 1.05 -3.11
C ALA A 114 10.86 -0.03 -3.46
N ARG A 115 10.70 -0.36 -4.75
CA ARG A 115 9.81 -1.45 -5.19
C ARG A 115 10.29 -2.81 -4.68
N TRP A 116 11.59 -3.08 -4.71
CA TRP A 116 12.14 -4.31 -4.16
C TRP A 116 11.88 -4.44 -2.65
N LEU A 117 12.07 -3.38 -1.86
CA LEU A 117 11.77 -3.38 -0.43
C LEU A 117 10.28 -3.66 -0.14
N LEU A 118 9.37 -3.07 -0.94
CA LEU A 118 7.93 -3.30 -0.81
C LEU A 118 7.52 -4.70 -1.26
N TYR A 119 8.17 -5.25 -2.29
CA TYR A 119 8.03 -6.64 -2.70
C TYR A 119 8.45 -7.58 -1.57
N VAL A 120 9.62 -7.38 -0.96
CA VAL A 120 10.09 -8.16 0.19
C VAL A 120 9.12 -8.04 1.38
N ARG A 121 8.62 -6.83 1.66
CA ARG A 121 7.61 -6.60 2.71
C ARG A 121 6.33 -7.38 2.44
N SER A 122 5.80 -7.37 1.22
CA SER A 122 4.57 -8.11 0.88
C SER A 122 4.72 -9.61 1.11
N HIS A 123 5.88 -10.16 0.76
CA HIS A 123 6.20 -11.57 0.97
C HIS A 123 6.30 -11.89 2.47
N TYR A 124 6.94 -11.02 3.25
CA TYR A 124 7.00 -11.17 4.70
C TYR A 124 5.62 -11.15 5.37
N LEU A 125 4.69 -10.31 4.88
CA LEU A 125 3.31 -10.25 5.39
C LEU A 125 2.52 -11.53 5.08
N ARG A 126 2.80 -12.20 3.96
CA ARG A 126 2.16 -13.46 3.56
C ARG A 126 2.78 -14.67 4.27
N MET A 127 4.12 -14.73 4.33
CA MET A 127 4.88 -15.78 5.01
C MET A 127 6.09 -15.15 5.71
N PRO A 128 6.08 -15.01 7.04
CA PRO A 128 7.21 -14.42 7.75
C PRO A 128 8.47 -15.29 7.60
N PHE A 129 9.65 -14.65 7.62
CA PHE A 129 10.92 -15.31 7.27
C PHE A 129 11.23 -16.55 8.12
N HIS A 130 10.80 -16.58 9.38
CA HIS A 130 10.99 -17.74 10.25
C HIS A 130 10.18 -18.97 9.82
N LEU A 131 9.12 -18.80 9.01
CA LEU A 131 8.42 -19.90 8.35
C LEU A 131 8.97 -20.15 6.94
N LEU A 132 9.34 -19.09 6.24
CA LEU A 132 9.87 -19.17 4.88
C LEU A 132 11.20 -19.93 4.81
N ILE A 133 12.15 -19.64 5.72
CA ILE A 133 13.48 -20.25 5.72
C ILE A 133 13.36 -21.78 5.93
N PRO A 134 12.67 -22.31 6.96
CA PRO A 134 12.43 -23.75 7.08
C PRO A 134 11.66 -24.34 5.91
N HIS A 135 10.71 -23.60 5.34
CA HIS A 135 9.91 -24.08 4.21
C HIS A 135 10.78 -24.27 2.96
N LEU A 136 11.59 -23.27 2.60
CA LEU A 136 12.48 -23.33 1.45
C LEU A 136 13.60 -24.35 1.65
N THR A 137 14.16 -24.50 2.85
CA THR A 137 15.17 -25.54 3.11
C THR A 137 14.59 -26.94 2.97
N ARG A 138 13.40 -27.22 3.54
CA ARG A 138 12.71 -28.50 3.35
C ARG A 138 12.35 -28.74 1.88
N LYS A 139 11.90 -27.71 1.16
CA LYS A 139 11.53 -27.81 -0.27
C LYS A 139 12.75 -28.11 -1.15
N ALA A 140 13.85 -27.37 -0.96
CA ALA A 140 15.10 -27.60 -1.68
C ALA A 140 15.69 -28.98 -1.38
N TRP A 141 15.60 -29.44 -0.12
CA TRP A 141 16.04 -30.77 0.26
C TRP A 141 15.19 -31.86 -0.39
N ARG A 142 13.85 -31.74 -0.39
CA ARG A 142 12.98 -32.70 -1.10
C ARG A 142 13.23 -32.72 -2.61
N GLN A 143 13.42 -31.57 -3.26
CA GLN A 143 13.70 -31.52 -4.70
C GLN A 143 15.03 -32.20 -5.05
N ARG A 144 16.05 -32.09 -4.20
CA ARG A 144 17.38 -32.68 -4.43
C ARG A 144 17.46 -34.19 -4.17
N PHE A 145 16.50 -34.77 -3.44
CA PHE A 145 16.44 -36.20 -3.10
C PHE A 145 15.30 -36.96 -3.82
N GLN A 146 14.62 -36.31 -4.78
CA GLN A 146 13.62 -36.92 -5.67
C GLN A 146 14.13 -37.04 -7.12
N GLU A 147 15.41 -36.75 -7.37
CA GLU A 147 16.16 -37.16 -8.57
C GLU A 147 16.95 -38.43 -8.28
#